data_AF-A0AAN4ZQM5-F1
#
_entry.id   AF-A0AAN4ZQM5-F1
#
_cell.length_a   1.000
_cell.length_b   1.000
_cell.length_c   1.000
_cell.angle_alpha   90.00
_cell.angle_beta   90.00
_cell.angle_gamma   90.00
#
_symmetry.space_group_name_H-M   'P 1'
#
loop_
_entity.id
_entity.type
_entity.pdbx_description
1 polymer ?
#
loop_
_entity_poly.entity_id
_entity_poly.type
_entity_poly.pdbx_seq_one_letter_code
_entity_poly.pdbx_strand_id
1 'polypeptide(L)'
;LDFSSGCLQMDPRPCENVAELWAWEAPGHHSTHNPDIEELRPGPTPLRHPQLLVCHDVRGDSAGYSRWEGSAVSDCPPFLFTHWWHIDIFCYFGHKMVTIPPPSITSLAHRHGVKVIGTLAFEQGTGRTSLSRILSTEQNMQRTIDKLVHIMQKWRFEGWVVDVELSIPKHEVSMLVNFLRKLTAATKEANPQATVLWY
;
A
#
# COMPACT_ATOMS: atom_id res chain seq x y z
N LEU A 1 -16.53 -22.67 27.44
CA LEU A 1 -15.84 -21.45 26.99
C LEU A 1 -16.34 -21.21 25.57
N ASP A 2 -17.18 -20.19 25.45
CA ASP A 2 -17.95 -19.87 24.27
C ASP A 2 -17.01 -19.30 23.19
N PHE A 3 -16.74 -20.07 22.14
CA PHE A 3 -16.05 -19.60 20.94
C PHE A 3 -17.06 -18.86 20.08
N SER A 4 -17.49 -17.68 20.54
CA SER A 4 -18.18 -16.75 19.67
C SER A 4 -17.18 -16.26 18.63
N SER A 5 -17.48 -16.59 17.38
CA SER A 5 -16.76 -16.25 16.15
C SER A 5 -16.64 -14.74 15.97
N GLY A 6 -15.72 -14.11 16.69
CA GLY A 6 -15.20 -12.80 16.35
C GLY A 6 -14.34 -12.95 15.10
N CYS A 7 -14.84 -12.52 13.95
CA CYS A 7 -14.01 -12.32 12.77
C CYS A 7 -12.87 -11.37 13.20
N LEU A 8 -11.66 -11.92 13.40
CA LEU A 8 -10.48 -11.13 13.75
C LEU A 8 -10.36 -10.01 12.73
N GLN A 9 -10.47 -8.76 13.19
CA GLN A 9 -10.44 -7.59 12.36
C GLN A 9 -9.13 -7.56 11.55
N MET A 10 -9.25 -7.61 10.22
CA MET A 10 -8.11 -7.71 9.30
C MET A 10 -7.43 -6.36 9.14
N ASP A 11 -6.53 -5.98 10.04
CA ASP A 11 -5.75 -4.75 9.90
C ASP A 11 -4.34 -5.04 9.33
N PRO A 12 -3.87 -4.29 8.31
CA PRO A 12 -4.54 -3.19 7.61
C PRO A 12 -5.60 -3.66 6.61
N ARG A 13 -6.77 -3.00 6.62
CA ARG A 13 -7.85 -3.26 5.67
C ARG A 13 -7.58 -2.61 4.31
N PRO A 14 -7.56 -3.38 3.19
CA PRO A 14 -7.51 -2.80 1.85
C PRO A 14 -8.82 -2.05 1.52
N CYS A 15 -8.84 -1.30 0.43
CA CYS A 15 -10.04 -0.62 -0.07
C CYS A 15 -10.37 -1.10 -1.48
N GLU A 16 -11.62 -1.52 -1.70
CA GLU A 16 -12.13 -1.97 -3.00
C GLU A 16 -12.46 -0.80 -3.94
N ASN A 17 -12.68 0.39 -3.39
CA ASN A 17 -13.14 1.56 -4.14
C ASN A 17 -12.84 2.87 -3.40
N VAL A 18 -13.06 3.99 -4.10
CA VAL A 18 -12.79 5.33 -3.57
C VAL A 18 -13.65 5.71 -2.37
N ALA A 19 -14.88 5.20 -2.27
CA ALA A 19 -15.75 5.52 -1.14
C ALA A 19 -15.21 4.90 0.16
N GLU A 20 -14.73 3.66 0.09
CA GLU A 20 -14.04 3.00 1.21
C GLU A 20 -12.76 3.73 1.60
N LEU A 21 -11.91 4.11 0.64
CA LEU A 21 -10.70 4.89 0.92
C LEU A 21 -11.04 6.21 1.63
N TRP A 22 -12.07 6.91 1.16
CA TRP A 22 -12.50 8.18 1.72
C TRP A 22 -13.16 8.09 3.10
N ALA A 23 -13.68 6.90 3.44
CA ALA A 23 -14.21 6.55 4.75
C ALA A 23 -13.20 5.81 5.64
N TRP A 24 -11.99 5.54 5.12
CA TRP A 24 -10.96 4.80 5.83
C TRP A 24 -10.53 5.58 7.07
N GLU A 25 -10.60 4.96 8.24
CA GLU A 25 -10.12 5.52 9.49
C GLU A 25 -9.10 4.57 10.12
N ALA A 26 -8.09 5.13 10.76
CA ALA A 26 -7.11 4.33 11.47
C ALA A 26 -7.81 3.51 12.56
N PRO A 27 -7.46 2.22 12.74
CA PRO A 27 -7.98 1.45 13.86
C PRO A 27 -7.68 2.15 15.19
N GLY A 28 -8.70 2.26 16.05
CA GLY A 28 -8.61 2.99 17.31
C GLY A 28 -7.60 2.38 18.29
N HIS A 29 -7.12 3.17 19.25
CA HIS A 29 -6.13 2.77 20.28
C HIS A 29 -6.58 1.62 21.21
N HIS A 30 -7.80 1.10 21.05
CA HIS A 30 -8.31 -0.04 21.81
C HIS A 30 -7.89 -1.39 21.23
N SER A 31 -7.20 -1.43 20.08
CA SER A 31 -6.37 -2.59 19.77
C SER A 31 -5.16 -2.55 20.69
N THR A 32 -5.05 -3.52 21.60
CA THR A 32 -3.94 -3.67 22.56
C THR A 32 -2.57 -3.86 21.89
N HIS A 33 -2.52 -3.89 20.57
CA HIS A 33 -1.31 -3.91 19.76
C HIS A 33 -1.50 -2.91 18.60
N ASN A 34 -1.04 -1.68 18.78
CA ASN A 34 -0.48 -0.99 17.62
C ASN A 34 0.87 -1.70 17.38
N PRO A 35 1.05 -2.44 16.28
CA PRO A 35 2.29 -3.17 16.10
C PRO A 35 3.43 -2.17 16.07
N ASP A 36 4.49 -2.43 16.83
CA ASP A 36 5.75 -1.71 16.68
C ASP A 36 6.32 -2.09 15.30
N ILE A 37 5.88 -1.38 14.26
CA ILE A 37 6.40 -1.55 12.91
C ILE A 37 7.81 -1.01 12.92
N GLU A 38 8.77 -1.87 12.62
CA GLU A 38 10.18 -1.50 12.68
C GLU A 38 10.47 -0.33 11.75
N GLU A 39 11.34 0.57 12.18
CA GLU A 39 11.77 1.69 11.35
C GLU A 39 12.67 1.20 10.23
N LEU A 40 12.54 1.83 9.05
CA LEU A 40 13.40 1.53 7.91
C LEU A 40 14.86 1.75 8.31
N ARG A 41 15.65 0.68 8.31
CA ARG A 41 17.07 0.78 8.61
C ARG A 41 17.73 1.75 7.63
N PRO A 42 18.51 2.74 8.11
CA PRO A 42 19.21 3.67 7.23
C PRO A 42 20.14 2.91 6.28
N GLY A 43 19.86 3.02 4.98
CA GLY A 43 20.75 2.53 3.93
C GLY A 43 21.90 3.51 3.66
N PRO A 44 22.99 3.05 3.03
CA PRO A 44 24.06 3.95 2.60
C PRO A 44 23.52 4.97 1.59
N THR A 45 23.76 6.26 1.88
CA THR A 45 23.43 7.37 0.98
C THR A 45 24.73 8.04 0.48
N PRO A 46 24.87 8.33 -0.84
CA PRO A 46 23.94 8.00 -1.93
C PRO A 46 23.99 6.52 -2.32
N LEU A 47 22.88 6.01 -2.87
CA LEU A 47 22.86 4.69 -3.52
C LEU A 47 23.82 4.71 -4.71
N ARG A 48 24.83 3.84 -4.69
CA ARG A 48 25.89 3.78 -5.72
C ARG A 48 25.65 2.70 -6.78
N HIS A 49 24.45 2.11 -6.81
CA HIS A 49 24.10 0.99 -7.69
C HIS A 49 22.74 1.21 -8.35
N PRO A 50 22.46 0.54 -9.48
CA PRO A 50 21.11 0.40 -10.01
C PRO A 50 20.17 -0.16 -8.93
N GLN A 51 18.97 0.38 -8.83
CA GLN A 51 17.99 -0.11 -7.86
C GLN A 51 17.22 -1.30 -8.43
N LEU A 52 17.02 -2.34 -7.61
CA LEU A 52 16.19 -3.50 -7.96
C LEU A 52 14.89 -3.48 -7.16
N LEU A 53 13.77 -3.53 -7.89
CA LEU A 53 12.44 -3.73 -7.32
C LEU A 53 12.00 -5.18 -7.52
N VAL A 54 11.45 -5.78 -6.47
CA VAL A 54 10.70 -7.05 -6.56
C VAL A 54 9.22 -6.75 -6.35
N CYS A 55 8.40 -7.18 -7.30
CA CYS A 55 6.95 -7.07 -7.25
C CYS A 55 6.34 -8.41 -6.82
N HIS A 56 5.79 -8.45 -5.61
CA HIS A 56 5.06 -9.61 -5.11
C HIS A 56 3.59 -9.45 -5.44
N ASP A 57 3.15 -10.16 -6.48
CA ASP A 57 1.74 -10.24 -6.89
C ASP A 57 0.95 -11.15 -5.93
N VAL A 58 0.15 -10.51 -5.08
CA VAL A 58 -0.67 -11.19 -4.07
C VAL A 58 -2.04 -11.47 -4.63
N ARG A 59 -2.37 -12.76 -4.72
CA ARG A 59 -3.71 -13.22 -5.08
C ARG A 59 -4.73 -12.69 -4.07
N GLY A 60 -5.55 -11.74 -4.50
CA GLY A 60 -6.44 -10.91 -3.66
C GLY A 60 -7.53 -11.64 -2.88
N ASP A 61 -7.59 -12.97 -2.94
CA ASP A 61 -8.54 -13.87 -2.27
C ASP A 61 -7.88 -14.75 -1.18
N SER A 62 -6.56 -14.66 -0.99
CA SER A 62 -5.84 -15.54 -0.09
C SER A 62 -5.97 -15.07 1.36
N ALA A 63 -6.97 -15.61 2.07
CA ALA A 63 -7.30 -15.32 3.48
C ALA A 63 -6.14 -15.50 4.49
N GLY A 64 -5.01 -16.10 4.09
CA GLY A 64 -3.82 -16.31 4.92
C GLY A 64 -2.91 -15.07 5.06
N TYR A 65 -2.86 -14.18 4.07
CA TYR A 65 -1.92 -13.04 4.04
C TYR A 65 -2.42 -11.79 4.77
N SER A 66 -3.69 -11.78 5.14
CA SER A 66 -4.40 -10.63 5.72
C SER A 66 -4.50 -10.71 7.24
N ARG A 67 -3.87 -11.72 7.87
CA ARG A 67 -3.70 -11.80 9.32
C ARG A 67 -2.39 -11.14 9.72
N TRP A 68 -2.47 -10.18 10.63
CA TRP A 68 -1.32 -9.51 11.23
C TRP A 68 -0.29 -10.51 11.82
N GLU A 69 -0.75 -11.55 12.51
CA GLU A 69 0.10 -12.58 13.14
C GLU A 69 0.64 -13.61 12.13
N GLY A 70 0.27 -13.49 10.86
CA GLY A 70 0.48 -14.51 9.85
C GLY A 70 -0.52 -15.66 9.93
N SER A 71 -0.27 -16.70 9.14
CA SER A 71 -1.02 -17.96 9.17
C SER A 71 -0.12 -19.09 9.60
N ALA A 72 -0.69 -20.13 10.22
CA ALA A 72 0.04 -21.37 10.38
C ALA A 72 0.44 -21.90 9.00
N VAL A 73 1.65 -22.43 8.88
CA VAL A 73 2.18 -22.97 7.61
C VAL A 73 1.28 -24.08 7.05
N SER A 74 0.58 -24.80 7.93
CA SER A 74 -0.42 -25.81 7.59
C SER A 74 -1.67 -25.27 6.90
N ASP A 75 -2.04 -24.02 7.18
CA ASP A 75 -3.32 -23.44 6.75
C ASP A 75 -3.17 -22.69 5.42
N CYS A 76 -2.03 -22.02 5.24
CA CYS A 76 -1.67 -21.35 4.00
C CYS A 76 -0.13 -21.32 3.91
N PRO A 77 0.47 -21.95 2.88
CA PRO A 77 1.90 -21.87 2.66
C PRO A 77 2.30 -20.39 2.50
N PRO A 78 3.18 -19.85 3.37
CA PRO A 78 3.51 -18.45 3.33
C PRO A 78 4.44 -18.14 2.15
N PHE A 79 4.29 -16.95 1.58
CA PHE A 79 5.28 -16.38 0.70
C PHE A 79 6.55 -16.13 1.52
N LEU A 80 7.65 -16.77 1.10
CA LEU A 80 8.95 -16.62 1.73
C LEU A 80 9.89 -15.93 0.74
N PHE A 81 10.33 -14.73 1.10
CA PHE A 81 11.43 -14.06 0.43
C PHE A 81 12.62 -13.98 1.38
N THR A 82 13.78 -14.46 0.93
CA THR A 82 14.99 -14.55 1.75
C THR A 82 16.10 -13.62 1.30
N HIS A 83 16.07 -13.14 0.06
CA HIS A 83 17.18 -12.41 -0.59
C HIS A 83 17.03 -10.89 -0.47
N TRP A 84 16.62 -10.39 0.71
CA TRP A 84 16.37 -8.98 0.97
C TRP A 84 17.58 -8.08 0.67
N TRP A 85 18.80 -8.57 0.87
CA TRP A 85 20.04 -7.83 0.61
C TRP A 85 20.33 -7.58 -0.88
N HIS A 86 19.53 -8.13 -1.80
CA HIS A 86 19.69 -7.92 -3.24
C HIS A 86 18.70 -6.91 -3.83
N ILE A 87 17.75 -6.41 -3.04
CA ILE A 87 16.68 -5.54 -3.53
C ILE A 87 16.67 -4.22 -2.77
N ASP A 88 16.13 -3.19 -3.41
CA ASP A 88 15.96 -1.85 -2.84
C ASP A 88 14.52 -1.59 -2.42
N ILE A 89 13.58 -2.15 -3.20
CA ILE A 89 12.15 -1.90 -3.07
C ILE A 89 11.41 -3.24 -3.18
N PHE A 90 10.54 -3.50 -2.21
CA PHE A 90 9.57 -4.57 -2.25
C PHE A 90 8.18 -3.99 -2.48
N CYS A 91 7.58 -4.30 -3.62
CA CYS A 91 6.22 -3.89 -3.95
C CYS A 91 5.26 -5.00 -3.53
N TYR A 92 4.37 -4.69 -2.59
CA TYR A 92 3.28 -5.58 -2.19
C TYR A 92 2.08 -5.30 -3.11
N PHE A 93 2.03 -6.05 -4.20
CA PHE A 93 1.09 -5.82 -5.28
C PHE A 93 -0.21 -6.58 -5.06
N GLY A 94 -1.34 -5.91 -5.25
CA GLY A 94 -2.65 -6.55 -5.10
C GLY A 94 -3.73 -5.87 -5.93
N HIS A 95 -4.81 -6.61 -6.15
CA HIS A 95 -5.89 -6.27 -7.09
C HIS A 95 -7.08 -5.54 -6.45
N LYS A 96 -6.83 -4.90 -5.29
CA LYS A 96 -7.79 -3.98 -4.65
C LYS A 96 -7.41 -2.56 -5.03
N MET A 97 -8.38 -1.63 -5.06
CA MET A 97 -8.08 -0.23 -5.42
C MET A 97 -6.94 0.33 -4.58
N VAL A 98 -6.96 0.05 -3.26
CA VAL A 98 -5.83 0.29 -2.37
C VAL A 98 -5.47 -1.01 -1.68
N THR A 99 -4.24 -1.48 -1.90
CA THR A 99 -3.66 -2.61 -1.18
C THR A 99 -2.54 -2.11 -0.27
N ILE A 100 -2.68 -2.39 1.03
CA ILE A 100 -1.76 -1.94 2.07
C ILE A 100 -0.81 -3.10 2.43
N PRO A 101 0.51 -2.91 2.44
CA PRO A 101 1.45 -3.95 2.83
C PRO A 101 1.19 -4.44 4.27
N PRO A 102 1.25 -5.76 4.54
CA PRO A 102 1.20 -6.30 5.89
C PRO A 102 2.36 -5.76 6.75
N PRO A 103 2.10 -5.26 7.97
CA PRO A 103 3.15 -4.65 8.79
C PRO A 103 4.28 -5.61 9.20
N SER A 104 4.01 -6.92 9.22
CA SER A 104 5.03 -7.97 9.42
C SER A 104 6.02 -8.05 8.25
N ILE A 105 5.53 -7.92 7.01
CA ILE A 105 6.38 -7.83 5.80
C ILE A 105 7.15 -6.53 5.81
N THR A 106 6.50 -5.41 6.13
CA THR A 106 7.16 -4.09 6.26
C THR A 106 8.32 -4.15 7.25
N SER A 107 8.06 -4.67 8.46
CA SER A 107 9.09 -4.78 9.50
C SER A 107 10.26 -5.68 9.06
N LEU A 108 9.97 -6.81 8.40
CA LEU A 108 11.00 -7.71 7.89
C LEU A 108 11.87 -7.04 6.83
N ALA A 109 11.27 -6.37 5.85
CA ALA A 109 11.98 -5.63 4.81
C ALA A 109 12.84 -4.50 5.41
N HIS A 110 12.30 -3.78 6.40
CA HIS A 110 12.95 -2.69 7.08
C HIS A 110 14.22 -3.10 7.83
N ARG A 111 14.26 -4.29 8.46
CA ARG A 111 15.48 -4.87 9.06
C ARG A 111 16.64 -4.96 8.06
N HIS A 112 16.30 -5.17 6.80
CA HIS A 112 17.26 -5.30 5.70
C HIS A 112 17.49 -3.98 4.94
N GLY A 113 16.87 -2.86 5.36
CA GLY A 113 17.01 -1.57 4.70
C GLY A 113 16.25 -1.48 3.37
N VAL A 114 15.28 -2.37 3.15
CA VAL A 114 14.46 -2.43 1.93
C VAL A 114 13.19 -1.62 2.14
N LYS A 115 12.88 -0.72 1.20
CA LYS A 115 11.63 0.04 1.19
C LYS A 115 10.45 -0.85 0.83
N VAL A 116 9.29 -0.61 1.41
CA VAL A 116 8.06 -1.30 1.02
C VAL A 116 7.08 -0.31 0.41
N ILE A 117 6.44 -0.69 -0.70
CA ILE A 117 5.37 0.11 -1.30
C ILE A 117 4.10 -0.72 -1.42
N GLY A 118 2.95 -0.06 -1.23
CA GLY A 118 1.63 -0.62 -1.51
C GLY A 118 1.19 -0.36 -2.94
N THR A 119 -0.05 -0.73 -3.25
CA THR A 119 -0.64 -0.55 -4.59
C THR A 119 -1.84 0.38 -4.55
N LEU A 120 -1.88 1.32 -5.49
CA LEU A 120 -3.06 2.04 -5.93
C LEU A 120 -3.42 1.56 -7.34
N ALA A 121 -4.35 0.62 -7.45
CA ALA A 121 -4.74 0.00 -8.72
C ALA A 121 -6.09 0.52 -9.20
N PHE A 122 -6.23 0.68 -10.50
CA PHE A 122 -7.50 0.97 -11.17
C PHE A 122 -7.72 -0.05 -12.27
N GLU A 123 -8.37 -1.15 -11.93
CA GLU A 123 -8.71 -2.23 -12.84
C GLU A 123 -10.19 -2.13 -13.31
N GLN A 124 -10.65 -3.09 -14.11
CA GLN A 124 -12.04 -3.19 -14.53
C GLN A 124 -13.03 -3.26 -13.34
N GLY A 125 -14.32 -3.00 -13.58
CA GLY A 125 -15.33 -2.94 -12.52
C GLY A 125 -15.39 -1.56 -11.86
N THR A 126 -15.08 -1.46 -10.56
CA THR A 126 -15.19 -0.20 -9.79
C THR A 126 -14.04 0.78 -10.07
N GLY A 127 -12.95 0.35 -10.70
CA GLY A 127 -11.76 1.18 -10.93
C GLY A 127 -12.03 2.39 -11.82
N ARG A 128 -12.79 2.23 -12.92
CA ARG A 128 -13.15 3.37 -13.80
C ARG A 128 -13.96 4.43 -13.06
N THR A 129 -14.99 4.01 -12.34
CA THR A 129 -15.84 4.92 -11.56
C THR A 129 -15.04 5.60 -10.45
N SER A 130 -14.14 4.87 -9.79
CA SER A 130 -13.27 5.41 -8.74
C SER A 130 -12.30 6.45 -9.31
N LEU A 131 -11.59 6.14 -10.41
CA LEU A 131 -10.65 7.06 -11.04
C LEU A 131 -11.35 8.33 -11.54
N SER A 132 -12.47 8.21 -12.26
CA SER A 132 -13.25 9.39 -12.69
C SER A 132 -13.68 10.25 -11.51
N ARG A 133 -14.08 9.64 -10.39
CA ARG A 133 -14.50 10.37 -9.20
C ARG A 133 -13.33 11.07 -8.50
N ILE A 134 -12.14 10.48 -8.49
CA ILE A 134 -10.92 11.12 -7.98
C ILE A 134 -10.54 12.31 -8.85
N LEU A 135 -10.59 12.17 -10.18
CA LEU A 135 -10.15 13.18 -11.14
C LEU A 135 -11.19 14.28 -11.42
N SER A 136 -12.43 14.14 -10.92
CA SER A 136 -13.51 15.08 -11.25
C SER A 136 -13.36 16.47 -10.63
N THR A 137 -12.67 16.58 -9.49
CA THR A 137 -12.39 17.86 -8.82
C THR A 137 -11.05 17.84 -8.11
N GLU A 138 -10.45 19.02 -7.95
CA GLU A 138 -9.23 19.19 -7.14
C GLU A 138 -9.43 18.77 -5.67
N GLN A 139 -10.64 18.97 -5.13
CA GLN A 139 -10.97 18.55 -3.76
C GLN A 139 -10.99 17.03 -3.60
N ASN A 140 -11.52 16.29 -4.59
CA ASN A 140 -11.54 14.83 -4.57
C ASN A 140 -10.13 14.25 -4.70
N MET A 141 -9.32 14.85 -5.58
CA MET A 141 -7.89 14.54 -5.70
C MET A 141 -7.16 14.75 -4.38
N GLN A 142 -7.32 15.92 -3.75
CA GLN A 142 -6.66 16.23 -2.48
C GLN A 142 -7.09 15.26 -1.37
N ARG A 143 -8.41 15.04 -1.20
CA ARG A 143 -8.93 14.09 -0.21
C ARG A 143 -8.36 12.68 -0.38
N THR A 144 -8.19 12.24 -1.63
CA THR A 144 -7.62 10.93 -1.95
C THR A 144 -6.15 10.86 -1.55
N ILE A 145 -5.37 11.89 -1.90
CA ILE A 145 -3.96 12.00 -1.54
C ILE A 145 -3.78 12.01 -0.02
N ASP A 146 -4.58 12.81 0.70
CA ASP A 146 -4.52 12.89 2.16
C ASP A 146 -4.76 11.53 2.81
N LYS A 147 -5.74 10.75 2.32
CA LYS A 147 -6.00 9.39 2.83
C LYS A 147 -4.84 8.43 2.52
N LEU A 148 -4.28 8.46 1.30
CA LEU A 148 -3.15 7.61 0.93
C LEU A 148 -1.89 7.93 1.76
N VAL A 149 -1.60 9.21 2.01
CA VAL A 149 -0.49 9.65 2.87
C VAL A 149 -0.75 9.23 4.32
N HIS A 150 -1.98 9.40 4.82
CA HIS A 150 -2.34 9.01 6.18
C HIS A 150 -2.18 7.50 6.42
N ILE A 151 -2.62 6.67 5.46
CA ILE A 151 -2.43 5.21 5.49
C ILE A 151 -0.94 4.86 5.48
N MET A 152 -0.16 5.47 4.59
CA MET A 152 1.29 5.29 4.49
C MET A 152 1.99 5.57 5.81
N GLN A 153 1.66 6.70 6.46
CA GLN A 153 2.23 7.07 7.75
C GLN A 153 1.80 6.14 8.88
N LYS A 154 0.51 5.74 8.91
CA LYS A 154 -0.03 4.84 9.93
C LYS A 154 0.66 3.48 9.90
N TRP A 155 0.92 2.93 8.72
CA TRP A 155 1.50 1.60 8.55
C TRP A 155 2.99 1.61 8.16
N ARG A 156 3.62 2.79 8.20
CA ARG A 156 5.06 3.01 8.02
C ARG A 156 5.66 2.32 6.80
N PHE A 157 5.10 2.51 5.62
CA PHE A 157 5.72 2.07 4.36
C PHE A 157 6.04 3.27 3.46
N GLU A 158 6.81 3.09 2.39
CA GLU A 158 7.48 4.15 1.63
C GLU A 158 6.80 4.47 0.30
N GLY A 159 5.47 4.43 0.26
CA GLY A 159 4.68 4.95 -0.86
C GLY A 159 3.99 3.87 -1.70
N TRP A 160 3.84 4.14 -3.00
CA TRP A 160 2.83 3.49 -3.83
C TRP A 160 3.33 3.18 -5.24
N VAL A 161 3.00 2.00 -5.76
CA VAL A 161 2.85 1.82 -7.21
C VAL A 161 1.44 2.26 -7.59
N VAL A 162 1.33 3.05 -8.65
CA VAL A 162 0.07 3.46 -9.26
C VAL A 162 -0.06 2.71 -10.56
N ASP A 163 -1.06 1.84 -10.61
CA ASP A 163 -1.35 0.98 -11.74
C ASP A 163 -2.73 1.32 -12.32
N VAL A 164 -2.78 1.68 -13.60
CA VAL A 164 -3.99 2.11 -14.29
C VAL A 164 -4.18 1.28 -15.54
N GLU A 165 -4.90 0.17 -15.41
CA GLU A 165 -5.23 -0.76 -16.50
C GLU A 165 -6.53 -0.38 -17.23
N LEU A 166 -6.76 0.93 -17.40
CA LEU A 166 -7.97 1.49 -18.00
C LEU A 166 -7.64 2.43 -19.14
N SER A 167 -8.53 2.45 -20.15
CA SER A 167 -8.48 3.49 -21.17
C SER A 167 -8.85 4.84 -20.56
N ILE A 168 -7.92 5.80 -20.64
CA ILE A 168 -8.11 7.15 -20.10
C ILE A 168 -8.56 8.09 -21.21
N PRO A 169 -9.73 8.75 -21.08
CA PRO A 169 -10.15 9.78 -22.02
C PRO A 169 -9.12 10.90 -22.10
N LYS A 170 -8.83 11.41 -23.30
CA LYS A 170 -7.83 12.47 -23.52
C LYS A 170 -8.01 13.70 -22.61
N HIS A 171 -9.26 14.05 -22.29
CA HIS A 171 -9.55 15.21 -21.44
C HIS A 171 -9.20 14.98 -19.95
N GLU A 172 -9.12 13.73 -19.49
CA GLU A 172 -8.75 13.39 -18.10
C GLU A 172 -7.23 13.23 -17.90
N VAL A 173 -6.44 13.08 -18.97
CA VAL A 173 -4.98 12.86 -18.89
C VAL A 173 -4.27 13.97 -18.11
N SER A 174 -4.66 15.23 -18.33
CA SER A 174 -4.07 16.37 -17.61
C SER A 174 -4.32 16.30 -16.10
N MET A 175 -5.53 15.88 -15.71
CA MET A 175 -5.91 15.70 -14.31
C MET A 175 -5.20 14.51 -13.68
N LEU A 176 -5.02 13.41 -14.42
CA LEU A 176 -4.25 12.26 -13.96
C LEU A 176 -2.78 12.61 -13.72
N VAL A 177 -2.15 13.33 -14.65
CA VAL A 177 -0.77 13.82 -14.46
C VAL A 177 -0.68 14.77 -13.27
N ASN A 178 -1.70 15.62 -13.05
CA ASN A 178 -1.77 16.48 -11.86
C ASN A 178 -1.88 15.66 -10.56
N PHE A 179 -2.75 14.65 -10.54
CA PHE A 179 -2.91 13.72 -9.43
C PHE A 179 -1.57 13.04 -9.07
N LEU A 180 -0.87 12.46 -10.06
CA LEU A 180 0.41 11.79 -9.83
C LEU A 180 1.48 12.74 -9.30
N ARG A 181 1.54 13.97 -9.83
CA ARG A 181 2.49 14.98 -9.36
C ARG A 181 2.23 15.35 -7.91
N LYS A 182 0.97 15.60 -7.55
CA LYS A 182 0.57 15.97 -6.18
C LYS A 182 0.75 14.82 -5.20
N LEU A 183 0.37 13.59 -5.60
CA LEU A 183 0.61 12.39 -4.81
C LEU A 183 2.10 12.21 -4.53
N THR A 184 2.95 12.34 -5.55
CA THR A 184 4.41 12.23 -5.41
C THR A 184 4.99 13.31 -4.48
N ALA A 185 4.49 14.54 -4.57
CA ALA A 185 4.94 15.63 -3.70
C ALA A 185 4.54 15.37 -2.23
N ALA A 186 3.26 15.04 -2.00
CA ALA A 186 2.72 14.84 -0.66
C ALA A 186 3.33 13.61 0.05
N THR A 187 3.59 12.51 -0.67
CA THR A 187 4.25 11.34 -0.09
C THR A 187 5.70 11.65 0.29
N LYS A 188 6.43 12.39 -0.54
CA LYS A 188 7.82 12.82 -0.25
C LYS A 188 7.90 13.84 0.89
N GLU A 189 6.91 14.72 0.99
CA GLU A 189 6.81 15.65 2.12
C GLU A 189 6.57 14.91 3.44
N ALA A 190 5.69 13.90 3.43
CA ALA A 190 5.41 13.06 4.59
C ALA A 190 6.57 12.12 4.97
N ASN A 191 7.32 11.63 3.98
CA ASN A 191 8.50 10.80 4.17
C ASN A 191 9.50 11.03 3.00
N PRO A 192 10.67 11.65 3.24
CA PRO A 192 11.66 11.91 2.19
C PRO A 192 12.19 10.66 1.47
N GLN A 193 12.05 9.47 2.08
CA GLN A 193 12.43 8.20 1.48
C GLN A 193 11.32 7.58 0.62
N ALA A 194 10.09 8.11 0.67
CA ALA A 194 8.97 7.60 -0.09
C ALA A 194 9.15 7.73 -1.60
N THR A 195 8.53 6.80 -2.33
CA THR A 195 8.52 6.80 -3.78
C THR A 195 7.11 6.55 -4.31
N VAL A 196 6.84 7.12 -5.47
CA VAL A 196 5.63 6.83 -6.25
C VAL A 196 6.09 6.32 -7.60
N LEU A 197 5.69 5.10 -7.95
CA LEU A 197 5.99 4.48 -9.23
C LEU A 197 4.73 4.47 -10.08
N TRP A 198 4.88 4.73 -11.37
CA TRP A 198 3.80 4.64 -12.35
C TRP A 198 4.08 3.43 -13.24
N TYR A 199 3.07 2.56 -13.44
CA TYR A 199 3.12 1.44 -14.37
C TYR A 199 2.69 1.87 -15.78
#